data_AF-R6N7Q2-F1
#
_entry.id   AF-R6N7Q2-F1
#
_cell.length_a   1.000
_cell.length_b   1.000
_cell.length_c   1.000
_cell.angle_alpha   90.00
_cell.angle_beta   90.00
_cell.angle_gamma   90.00
#
_symmetry.space_group_name_H-M   'P 1'
#
loop_
_entity.id
_entity.type
_entity.pdbx_description
1 polymer ?
#
loop_
_entity_poly.entity_id
_entity_poly.type
_entity_poly.pdbx_seq_one_letter_code
_entity_poly.pdbx_strand_id
1 'polypeptide(L)'
;MIQQKKYLAAAEDVKSGKADCLVMDELPAQELVKANPELKILDEELFTDVYSMAVQKGNTELLDKINEVLQKLMDEGKIEEFTMNHIAASGEAAE
;
A
#
# COMPACT_ATOMS: atom_id res chain seq x y z
N MET A 1 -5.52 21.28 -3.86
CA MET A 1 -4.98 19.97 -3.45
C MET A 1 -4.67 20.06 -1.97
N ILE A 2 -5.47 19.40 -1.13
CA ILE A 2 -5.22 19.33 0.32
C ILE A 2 -4.34 18.10 0.54
N GLN A 3 -3.19 18.28 1.20
CA GLN A 3 -2.28 17.18 1.51
C GLN A 3 -2.26 16.95 3.02
N GLN A 4 -2.75 15.79 3.45
CA GLN A 4 -2.72 15.37 4.84
C GLN A 4 -1.57 14.39 5.06
N LYS A 5 -0.93 14.47 6.23
CA LYS A 5 0.17 13.56 6.61
C LYS A 5 -0.33 12.18 7.06
N LYS A 6 -1.62 12.07 7.39
CA LYS A 6 -2.24 10.84 7.90
C LYS A 6 -3.47 10.50 7.06
N TYR A 7 -3.61 9.23 6.69
CA TYR A 7 -4.75 8.74 5.88
C TYR A 7 -6.10 8.95 6.57
N LEU A 8 -6.17 8.74 7.89
CA LEU A 8 -7.38 8.98 8.70
C LEU A 8 -7.85 10.43 8.61
N ALA A 9 -6.93 11.40 8.72
CA ALA A 9 -7.29 12.82 8.62
C ALA A 9 -7.79 13.18 7.21
N ALA A 10 -7.22 12.55 6.18
CA ALA A 10 -7.65 12.73 4.80
C ALA A 10 -9.06 12.18 4.57
N ALA A 11 -9.37 11.01 5.13
CA ALA A 11 -10.70 10.42 5.06
C ALA A 11 -11.76 11.28 5.77
N GLU A 12 -11.45 11.82 6.95
CA GLU A 12 -12.33 12.73 7.67
C GLU A 12 -12.58 14.04 6.91
N ASP A 13 -11.59 14.55 6.18
CA ASP A 13 -11.78 15.72 5.31
C ASP A 13 -12.72 15.42 4.12
N VAL A 14 -12.69 14.20 3.57
CA VAL A 14 -13.66 13.75 2.55
C VAL A 14 -15.06 13.64 3.16
N LYS A 15 -15.19 13.00 4.33
CA LYS A 15 -16.49 12.86 5.02
C LYS A 15 -17.11 14.19 5.41
N SER A 16 -16.29 15.14 5.87
CA SER A 16 -16.74 16.48 6.26
C SER A 16 -17.02 17.41 5.07
N GLY A 17 -16.84 16.92 3.83
CA GLY A 17 -17.10 17.68 2.61
C GLY A 17 -16.07 18.77 2.32
N LYS A 18 -14.90 18.73 2.97
CA LYS A 18 -13.78 19.64 2.66
C LYS A 18 -13.00 19.20 1.43
N ALA A 19 -13.08 17.91 1.09
CA ALA A 19 -12.49 17.32 -0.10
C ALA A 19 -13.53 16.44 -0.81
N ASP A 20 -13.49 16.39 -2.14
CA ASP A 20 -14.41 15.58 -2.94
C ASP A 20 -13.95 14.11 -3.05
N CYS A 21 -12.63 13.86 -3.04
CA CYS A 21 -12.05 12.52 -3.17
C CYS A 21 -10.67 12.43 -2.51
N LEU A 22 -10.27 11.21 -2.14
CA LEU A 22 -8.94 10.87 -1.63
C LEU A 22 -8.24 9.94 -2.63
N VAL A 23 -7.01 10.30 -3.00
CA VAL A 23 -6.12 9.44 -3.80
C VAL A 23 -5.15 8.75 -2.85
N MET A 24 -5.15 7.41 -2.85
CA MET A 24 -4.28 6.57 -2.02
C MET A 24 -4.14 5.18 -2.64
N ASP A 25 -3.20 4.38 -2.13
CA ASP A 25 -3.00 3.00 -2.58
C ASP A 25 -4.20 2.10 -2.25
N GLU A 26 -4.45 1.08 -3.08
CA GLU A 26 -5.62 0.20 -2.95
C GLU A 26 -5.68 -0.52 -1.59
N LEU A 27 -4.55 -1.06 -1.14
CA LEU A 27 -4.47 -1.85 0.09
C LEU A 27 -4.89 -1.06 1.34
N PRO A 28 -4.33 0.13 1.63
CA PRO A 28 -4.81 0.94 2.74
C PRO A 28 -6.21 1.51 2.50
N ALA A 29 -6.66 1.72 1.25
CA ALA A 29 -8.03 2.12 0.95
C ALA A 29 -9.05 1.04 1.35
N GLN A 30 -8.72 -0.24 1.12
CA GLN A 30 -9.57 -1.37 1.51
C GLN A 30 -9.77 -1.43 3.03
N GLU A 31 -8.70 -1.29 3.81
CA GLU A 31 -8.79 -1.24 5.27
C GLU A 31 -9.58 -0.01 5.75
N LEU A 32 -9.36 1.14 5.11
CA LEU A 32 -10.05 2.37 5.44
C LEU A 32 -11.56 2.28 5.17
N VAL A 33 -11.98 1.69 4.05
CA VAL A 33 -13.41 1.50 3.73
C VAL A 33 -14.06 0.44 4.63
N LYS A 34 -13.33 -0.61 5.04
CA LYS A 34 -13.82 -1.57 6.05
C LYS A 34 -14.16 -0.87 7.36
N ALA A 35 -13.31 0.05 7.81
CA ALA A 35 -13.55 0.84 9.03
C ALA A 35 -14.59 1.97 8.83
N ASN A 36 -14.84 2.39 7.57
CA ASN A 36 -15.68 3.55 7.23
C ASN A 36 -16.64 3.18 6.07
N PRO A 37 -17.76 2.50 6.36
CA PRO A 37 -18.67 1.96 5.35
C PRO A 37 -19.40 3.03 4.52
N GLU A 38 -19.31 4.30 4.93
CA GLU A 38 -19.80 5.47 4.20
C GLU A 38 -18.93 5.85 2.98
N LEU A 39 -17.69 5.36 2.93
CA LEU A 39 -16.76 5.58 1.85
C LEU A 39 -16.78 4.39 0.88
N LYS A 40 -16.50 4.65 -0.40
CA LYS A 40 -16.40 3.62 -1.43
C LYS A 40 -15.15 3.85 -2.28
N ILE A 41 -14.44 2.78 -2.60
CA ILE A 41 -13.34 2.77 -3.58
C ILE A 41 -13.96 2.81 -4.98
N LEU A 42 -13.49 3.72 -5.83
CA LEU A 42 -13.86 3.79 -7.24
C LEU A 42 -12.97 2.83 -8.05
N ASP A 43 -13.52 2.20 -9.09
CA ASP A 43 -12.80 1.25 -9.98
C ASP A 43 -11.81 1.95 -10.93
N GLU A 44 -11.39 3.18 -10.64
CA GLU A 44 -10.55 3.98 -11.52
C GLU A 44 -9.09 3.90 -11.05
N GLU A 45 -8.28 3.09 -11.75
CA GLU A 45 -6.85 3.00 -11.49
C GLU A 45 -6.13 4.22 -12.09
N LEU A 46 -5.47 4.99 -11.22
CA LEU A 46 -4.69 6.16 -11.65
C LEU A 46 -3.28 5.77 -12.12
N PHE A 47 -2.66 4.80 -11.44
CA PHE A 47 -1.33 4.29 -11.74
C PHE A 47 -1.12 2.92 -11.08
N THR A 48 -0.34 2.06 -11.73
CA THR A 48 0.16 0.82 -11.13
C THR A 48 1.56 1.06 -10.58
N ASP A 49 1.76 0.88 -9.28
CA ASP A 49 3.09 0.95 -8.67
C ASP A 49 3.82 -0.39 -8.81
N VAL A 50 4.98 -0.36 -9.50
CA VAL A 50 5.87 -1.52 -9.59
C VAL A 50 7.02 -1.31 -8.61
N TYR A 51 6.97 -2.00 -7.48
CA TYR A 51 8.04 -1.96 -6.49
C TYR A 51 9.24 -2.81 -6.93
N SER A 52 10.44 -2.33 -6.69
CA SER A 52 11.70 -3.01 -7.03
C SER A 52 12.78 -2.68 -6.00
N MET A 53 13.69 -3.62 -5.77
CA MET A 53 14.83 -3.40 -4.87
C MET A 53 16.02 -2.87 -5.66
N ALA A 54 16.52 -1.69 -5.29
CA ALA A 54 17.71 -1.11 -5.90
C ALA A 54 18.98 -1.81 -5.39
N VAL A 55 19.83 -2.26 -6.32
CA VAL A 55 21.16 -2.80 -6.03
C VAL A 55 22.24 -1.94 -6.69
N GLN A 56 23.44 -1.95 -6.10
CA GLN A 56 24.58 -1.21 -6.66
C GLN A 56 24.87 -1.68 -8.09
N LYS A 57 24.98 -0.72 -9.03
CA LYS A 57 25.27 -1.01 -10.43
C LYS A 57 26.58 -1.81 -10.56
N GLY A 58 26.51 -2.94 -11.27
CA GLY A 58 27.64 -3.85 -11.46
C GLY A 58 27.79 -4.93 -10.38
N ASN A 59 27.02 -4.87 -9.29
CA ASN A 59 27.00 -5.92 -8.28
C ASN A 59 25.97 -7.00 -8.65
N THR A 60 26.34 -7.85 -9.61
CA THR A 60 25.47 -8.94 -10.09
C THR A 60 25.30 -10.05 -9.05
N GLU A 61 26.32 -10.33 -8.23
CA GLU A 61 26.23 -11.38 -7.20
C GLU A 61 25.11 -11.09 -6.18
N LEU A 62 25.00 -9.83 -5.73
CA LEU A 62 23.93 -9.44 -4.81
C LEU A 62 22.57 -9.43 -5.50
N LEU A 63 22.50 -8.96 -6.75
CA LEU A 63 21.29 -8.98 -7.57
C LEU A 63 20.73 -10.42 -7.68
N ASP A 64 21.58 -11.36 -8.07
CA ASP A 64 21.18 -12.74 -8.33
C ASP A 64 20.69 -13.42 -7.05
N LYS A 65 21.39 -13.23 -5.93
CA LYS A 65 20.97 -13.75 -4.62
C LYS A 65 19.63 -13.17 -4.15
N ILE A 66 19.41 -11.86 -4.34
CA ILE A 66 18.15 -11.22 -3.98
C ILE A 66 17.02 -11.78 -4.84
N ASN A 67 17.23 -11.88 -6.16
CA ASN A 67 16.24 -12.41 -7.07
C ASN A 67 15.91 -13.88 -6.80
N GLU A 68 16.90 -14.72 -6.47
CA GLU A 68 16.69 -16.12 -6.12
C GLU A 68 15.81 -16.26 -4.87
N VAL A 69 16.12 -15.51 -3.81
CA VAL A 69 15.33 -15.52 -2.58
C VAL A 69 13.93 -14.95 -2.81
N LEU A 70 13.81 -13.85 -3.57
CA LEU A 70 12.51 -13.28 -3.91
C LEU A 70 11.65 -14.26 -4.71
N GLN A 71 12.18 -14.89 -5.75
CA GLN A 71 11.45 -15.89 -6.51
C GLN A 71 10.98 -17.03 -5.61
N LYS A 72 11.87 -17.57 -4.77
CA LYS A 72 11.49 -18.61 -3.82
C LYS A 72 10.37 -18.18 -2.88
N LEU A 73 10.42 -16.95 -2.34
CA LEU A 73 9.37 -16.43 -1.45
C LEU A 73 8.05 -16.17 -2.20
N MET A 74 8.11 -15.81 -3.48
CA MET A 74 6.94 -15.67 -4.34
C MET A 74 6.31 -17.04 -4.64
N ASP A 75 7.14 -18.04 -4.98
CA ASP A 75 6.70 -19.42 -5.24
C ASP A 75 6.10 -20.07 -3.98
N GLU A 76 6.64 -19.75 -2.80
CA GLU A 76 6.10 -20.18 -1.51
C GLU A 76 4.85 -19.40 -1.06
N GLY A 77 4.41 -18.36 -1.80
CA GLY A 77 3.29 -17.49 -1.45
C GLY A 77 3.52 -16.59 -0.23
N LYS A 78 4.76 -16.56 0.30
CA LYS A 78 5.10 -15.81 1.52
C LYS A 78 5.13 -14.31 1.31
N ILE A 79 5.43 -13.85 0.10
CA ILE A 79 5.38 -12.41 -0.20
C ILE A 79 3.96 -11.87 0.00
N GLU A 80 2.95 -12.60 -0.48
CA GLU A 80 1.54 -12.24 -0.29
C GLU A 80 1.15 -12.30 1.18
N GLU A 81 1.56 -13.35 1.89
CA GLU A 81 1.31 -13.51 3.33
C GLU A 81 1.93 -12.36 4.16
N PHE A 82 3.19 -12.02 3.91
CA PHE A 82 3.86 -10.92 4.61
C PHE A 82 3.24 -9.57 4.28
N THR A 83 2.87 -9.35 3.01
CA THR A 83 2.17 -8.13 2.57
C THR A 83 0.85 -7.98 3.30
N MET A 84 0.00 -9.02 3.29
CA MET A 84 -1.28 -9.04 4.00
C MET A 84 -1.12 -8.84 5.51
N ASN A 85 -0.16 -9.54 6.13
CA ASN A 85 0.11 -9.40 7.57
C ASN A 85 0.56 -7.99 7.94
N HIS A 86 1.41 -7.35 7.14
CA HIS A 86 1.87 -5.99 7.39
C HIS A 86 0.81 -4.93 7.09
N ILE A 87 -0.10 -5.17 6.13
CA ILE A 87 -1.27 -4.31 5.91
C ILE A 87 -2.20 -4.39 7.12
N ALA A 88 -2.51 -5.60 7.58
CA ALA A 88 -3.29 -5.80 8.80
C ALA A 88 -2.63 -5.14 10.03
N ALA A 89 -1.30 -5.23 10.16
CA ALA A 89 -0.56 -4.60 11.26
C ALA A 89 -0.43 -3.07 11.12
N SER A 90 -0.39 -2.52 9.91
CA SER A 90 -0.31 -1.06 9.67
C SER A 90 -1.68 -0.37 9.72
N GLY A 91 -2.77 -1.14 9.79
CA GLY A 91 -4.09 -0.68 10.21
C GLY A 91 -4.16 -0.19 11.67
N GLU A 92 -3.16 -0.50 12.50
CA GLU A 92 -3.07 -0.09 13.91
C GLU A 92 -1.74 0.62 14.22
N ALA A 93 -1.59 1.84 13.71
CA ALA A 93 -0.80 2.88 14.40
C ALA A 93 -1.57 4.21 14.36
N ALA A 94 -2.84 4.13 14.77
CA ALA A 94 -3.60 5.26 15.26
C ALA A 94 -3.66 5.16 16.79
N GLU A 95 -2.49 5.29 17.42
CA GLU A 95 -2.37 5.89 18.75
C GLU A 95 -1.23 6.92 18.72
#